data_AF-A0A7S0B240-F1
#
_entry.id   AF-A0A7S0B240-F1
#
_cell.length_a   1.000
_cell.length_b   1.000
_cell.length_c   1.000
_cell.angle_alpha   90.00
_cell.angle_beta   90.00
_cell.angle_gamma   90.00
#
_symmetry.space_group_name_H-M   'P 1'
#
loop_
_entity.id
_entity.type
_entity.pdbx_description
1 polymer ?
#
loop_
_entity_poly.entity_id
_entity_poly.type
_entity_poly.pdbx_seq_one_letter_code
_entity_poly.pdbx_strand_id
1 'polypeptide(L)'
;ELELYTPTTVGGVDSVCGTTGVADYAGGASEQCDERFLCGPLDTDFEKCMQAIYCKMKTEVKSYTSAYTLDKAALFMQQMIPHHENAVNMAKVLSKQVPADQIDAAMEDGALTEILNNIINVQSYQIHQFRDYLGGLGLLPTPKGEEEKNGPTPKGEEQQLEKMDTTTQKVYGWPISAKVHILCLLIFVLGATLIGLVIIEHEHYVPELFRPRPTGSEPR
;
A
#
# COMPACT_ATOMS: atom_id res chain seq x y z
N GLU A 1 -22.87 -13.35 17.55
CA GLU A 1 -21.77 -12.38 17.53
C GLU A 1 -20.70 -12.93 16.60
N LEU A 2 -20.16 -12.12 15.69
CA LEU A 2 -19.09 -12.55 14.79
C LEU A 2 -17.76 -12.57 15.56
N GLU A 3 -16.96 -13.62 15.41
CA GLU A 3 -15.62 -13.68 16.00
C GLU A 3 -14.66 -12.83 15.15
N LEU A 4 -14.46 -11.57 15.54
CA LEU A 4 -13.65 -10.60 14.78
C LEU A 4 -12.15 -10.65 15.11
N TYR A 5 -11.79 -11.25 16.25
CA TYR A 5 -10.42 -11.28 16.76
C TYR A 5 -10.09 -12.66 17.31
N THR A 6 -8.89 -13.14 16.99
CA THR A 6 -8.30 -14.28 17.66
C THR A 6 -7.65 -13.82 18.97
N PRO A 7 -7.80 -14.56 20.07
CA PRO A 7 -7.09 -14.26 21.31
C PRO A 7 -5.57 -14.26 21.07
N THR A 8 -4.90 -13.21 21.54
CA THR A 8 -3.43 -13.11 21.50
C THR A 8 -2.86 -13.15 22.90
N THR A 9 -1.75 -13.87 23.07
CA THR A 9 -1.02 -13.91 24.34
C THR A 9 0.14 -12.93 24.31
N VAL A 10 0.24 -12.05 25.29
CA VAL A 10 1.39 -11.14 25.44
C VAL A 10 2.52 -11.88 26.15
N GLY A 11 3.68 -11.99 25.50
CA GLY A 11 4.87 -12.61 26.07
C GLY A 11 6.12 -12.31 25.25
N GLY A 12 7.30 -12.55 25.84
CA GLY A 12 8.59 -12.39 25.16
C GLY A 12 8.77 -11.00 24.55
N VAL A 13 8.98 -10.96 23.23
CA VAL A 13 9.17 -9.72 22.46
C VAL A 13 8.00 -8.75 22.63
N ASP A 14 6.75 -9.25 22.70
CA ASP A 14 5.59 -8.37 22.88
C ASP A 14 5.60 -7.65 24.24
N SER A 15 6.12 -8.31 25.29
CA SER A 15 6.29 -7.68 26.61
C SER A 15 7.40 -6.62 26.63
N VAL A 16 8.48 -6.86 25.88
CA VAL A 16 9.58 -5.90 25.71
C VAL A 16 9.07 -4.70 24.92
N CYS A 17 8.52 -4.93 23.73
CA CYS A 17 8.09 -3.90 22.79
C CYS A 17 6.79 -3.19 23.18
N GLY A 18 5.99 -3.76 24.08
CA GLY A 18 4.65 -3.23 24.39
C GLY A 18 3.64 -3.50 23.28
N THR A 19 3.86 -4.53 22.46
CA THR A 19 3.07 -4.87 21.27
C THR A 19 2.20 -6.11 21.51
N THR A 20 1.50 -6.56 20.47
CA THR A 20 0.74 -7.82 20.45
C THR A 20 0.93 -8.54 19.12
N GLY A 21 1.30 -9.82 19.17
CA GLY A 21 1.42 -10.67 17.98
C GLY A 21 2.59 -10.27 17.08
N VAL A 22 3.70 -9.82 17.66
CA VAL A 22 4.93 -9.43 16.93
C VAL A 22 6.02 -10.50 17.06
N ALA A 23 5.88 -11.43 18.02
CA ALA A 23 6.89 -12.44 18.33
C ALA A 23 7.39 -13.23 17.11
N ASP A 24 6.50 -13.64 16.20
CA ASP A 24 6.86 -14.44 15.03
C ASP A 24 7.70 -13.68 14.00
N TYR A 25 7.68 -12.34 14.04
CA TYR A 25 8.36 -11.45 13.11
C TYR A 25 9.67 -10.88 13.65
N ALA A 26 10.02 -11.22 14.89
CA ALA A 26 11.23 -10.76 15.55
C ALA A 26 12.46 -11.56 15.09
N GLY A 27 13.67 -11.03 15.34
CA GLY A 27 14.91 -11.68 14.94
C GLY A 27 15.06 -13.10 15.49
N GLY A 28 15.28 -14.06 14.60
CA GLY A 28 15.39 -15.50 14.88
C GLY A 28 14.07 -16.27 14.86
N ALA A 29 12.92 -15.62 14.64
CA ALA A 29 11.60 -16.26 14.62
C ALA A 29 11.19 -16.74 13.21
N SER A 30 10.06 -17.45 13.11
CA SER A 30 9.64 -18.16 11.89
C SER A 30 9.27 -17.25 10.72
N GLU A 31 8.75 -16.06 11.01
CA GLU A 31 8.30 -15.06 10.02
C GLU A 31 9.22 -13.83 9.97
N GLN A 32 10.47 -13.97 10.41
CA GLN A 32 11.44 -12.88 10.32
C GLN A 32 11.64 -12.44 8.85
N CYS A 33 11.82 -11.14 8.64
CA CYS A 33 12.07 -10.59 7.33
C CYS A 33 13.58 -10.49 7.05
N ASP A 34 13.98 -10.83 5.84
CA ASP A 34 15.34 -10.58 5.35
C ASP A 34 15.58 -9.07 5.11
N GLU A 35 14.51 -8.32 4.83
CA GLU A 35 14.61 -6.89 4.57
C GLU A 35 14.89 -6.08 5.82
N ARG A 36 15.75 -5.08 5.67
CA ARG A 36 16.07 -4.11 6.71
C ARG A 36 15.20 -2.85 6.57
N PHE A 37 14.41 -2.53 7.58
CA PHE A 37 13.51 -1.36 7.57
C PHE A 37 14.12 -0.12 8.25
N LEU A 38 15.12 -0.30 9.10
CA LEU A 38 15.85 0.80 9.75
C LEU A 38 17.31 0.82 9.29
N CYS A 39 17.89 2.00 9.17
CA CYS A 39 19.34 2.12 9.00
C CYS A 39 20.06 1.80 10.33
N GLY A 40 21.37 1.51 10.29
CA GLY A 40 22.19 1.28 11.49
C GLY A 40 22.16 -0.18 12.01
N PRO A 41 22.80 -0.44 13.16
CA PRO A 41 23.17 -1.79 13.59
C PRO A 41 22.08 -2.65 14.26
N LEU A 42 20.93 -2.09 14.67
CA LEU A 42 19.93 -2.78 15.53
C LEU A 42 20.45 -3.20 16.90
N ASP A 43 21.13 -2.31 17.60
CA ASP A 43 21.72 -2.69 18.88
C ASP A 43 20.71 -2.56 20.03
N THR A 44 19.72 -1.68 19.88
CA THR A 44 18.74 -1.38 20.94
C THR A 44 17.43 -2.16 20.81
N ASP A 45 16.73 -2.32 21.93
CA ASP A 45 15.40 -2.93 21.95
C ASP A 45 14.40 -2.12 21.13
N PHE A 46 14.44 -0.79 21.21
CA PHE A 46 13.63 0.08 20.37
C PHE A 46 13.81 -0.23 18.88
N GLU A 47 15.05 -0.27 18.38
CA GLU A 47 15.31 -0.54 16.97
C GLU A 47 14.87 -1.95 16.54
N LYS A 48 15.08 -2.96 17.40
CA LYS A 48 14.63 -4.35 17.15
C LYS A 48 13.10 -4.44 17.13
N CYS A 49 12.42 -3.76 18.04
CA CYS A 49 10.96 -3.67 18.06
C CYS A 49 10.44 -3.02 16.77
N MET A 50 11.03 -1.89 16.36
CA MET A 50 10.65 -1.20 15.12
C MET A 50 10.88 -2.09 13.89
N GLN A 51 12.00 -2.81 13.83
CA GLN A 51 12.27 -3.78 12.75
C GLN A 51 11.20 -4.88 12.69
N ALA A 52 10.81 -5.45 13.83
CA ALA A 52 9.84 -6.54 13.90
C ALA A 52 8.43 -6.10 13.49
N ILE A 53 7.96 -4.92 13.93
CA ILE A 53 6.62 -4.42 13.58
C ILE A 53 6.51 -4.05 12.10
N TYR A 54 7.57 -3.50 11.49
CA TYR A 54 7.60 -3.27 10.05
C TYR A 54 7.63 -4.57 9.26
N CYS A 55 8.36 -5.58 9.75
CA CYS A 55 8.33 -6.91 9.16
C CYS A 55 6.92 -7.50 9.18
N LYS A 56 6.25 -7.47 10.35
CA LYS A 56 4.85 -7.88 10.50
C LYS A 56 3.96 -7.18 9.47
N MET A 57 4.00 -5.85 9.43
CA MET A 57 3.20 -5.06 8.49
C MET A 57 3.41 -5.51 7.04
N LYS A 58 4.67 -5.63 6.61
CA LYS A 58 5.00 -6.04 5.24
C LYS A 58 4.47 -7.44 4.92
N THR A 59 4.64 -8.37 5.84
CA THR A 59 4.19 -9.76 5.66
C THR A 59 2.67 -9.85 5.61
N GLU A 60 1.98 -9.16 6.51
CA GLU A 60 0.53 -9.22 6.66
C GLU A 60 -0.22 -8.42 5.59
N VAL A 61 0.24 -7.21 5.24
CA VAL A 61 -0.30 -6.44 4.10
C VAL A 61 -0.24 -7.26 2.81
N LYS A 62 0.82 -8.07 2.63
CA LYS A 62 0.96 -8.95 1.45
C LYS A 62 0.15 -10.24 1.57
N SER A 63 -0.03 -10.77 2.77
CA SER A 63 -0.63 -12.10 2.96
C SER A 63 -2.15 -12.06 3.07
N TYR A 64 -2.72 -10.94 3.53
CA TYR A 64 -4.17 -10.80 3.72
C TYR A 64 -4.92 -10.25 2.51
N THR A 65 -4.21 -9.95 1.42
CA THR A 65 -4.84 -9.59 0.15
C THR A 65 -5.32 -10.87 -0.52
N SER A 66 -6.63 -11.12 -0.51
CA SER A 66 -7.20 -12.09 -1.44
C SER A 66 -6.93 -11.57 -2.86
N ALA A 67 -5.99 -12.21 -3.57
CA ALA A 67 -5.53 -11.79 -4.90
C ALA A 67 -6.64 -11.75 -5.98
N TYR A 68 -7.87 -12.11 -5.60
CA TYR A 68 -9.01 -12.38 -6.46
C TYR A 68 -10.28 -11.61 -6.08
N THR A 69 -10.26 -10.67 -5.11
CA THR A 69 -11.51 -9.92 -4.81
C THR A 69 -11.81 -8.91 -5.92
N LEU A 70 -12.98 -9.02 -6.54
CA LEU A 70 -13.54 -7.95 -7.36
C LEU A 70 -13.94 -6.72 -6.51
N ASP A 71 -14.05 -6.87 -5.18
CA ASP A 71 -14.37 -5.80 -4.24
C ASP A 71 -13.11 -5.02 -3.82
N LYS A 72 -12.95 -3.84 -4.43
CA LYS A 72 -11.84 -2.91 -4.13
C LYS A 72 -11.88 -2.36 -2.71
N ALA A 73 -13.07 -2.22 -2.10
CA ALA A 73 -13.20 -1.77 -0.73
C ALA A 73 -12.73 -2.85 0.24
N ALA A 74 -13.09 -4.11 -0.01
CA ALA A 74 -12.59 -5.24 0.78
C ALA A 74 -11.06 -5.34 0.72
N LEU A 75 -10.47 -5.26 -0.49
CA LEU A 75 -9.01 -5.26 -0.66
C LEU A 75 -8.34 -4.11 0.11
N PHE A 76 -8.89 -2.90 0.03
CA PHE A 76 -8.39 -1.75 0.78
C PHE A 76 -8.42 -2.02 2.29
N MET A 77 -9.54 -2.52 2.82
CA MET A 77 -9.68 -2.79 4.26
C MET A 77 -8.77 -3.93 4.73
N GLN A 78 -8.60 -4.98 3.94
CA GLN A 78 -7.66 -6.08 4.21
C GLN A 78 -6.23 -5.58 4.33
N GLN A 79 -5.81 -4.63 3.49
CA GLN A 79 -4.48 -4.01 3.57
C GLN A 79 -4.37 -2.98 4.69
N MET A 80 -5.46 -2.23 4.95
CA MET A 80 -5.43 -1.15 5.92
C MET A 80 -5.45 -1.63 7.36
N ILE A 81 -5.98 -2.83 7.64
CA ILE A 81 -5.91 -3.48 8.96
C ILE A 81 -4.45 -3.63 9.43
N PRO A 82 -3.57 -4.41 8.77
CA PRO A 82 -2.19 -4.57 9.22
C PRO A 82 -1.36 -3.27 9.12
N HIS A 83 -1.69 -2.37 8.20
CA HIS A 83 -1.10 -1.03 8.16
C HIS A 83 -1.41 -0.22 9.43
N HIS A 84 -2.67 -0.21 9.87
CA HIS A 84 -3.07 0.47 11.10
C HIS A 84 -2.57 -0.24 12.35
N GLU A 85 -2.54 -1.57 12.38
CA GLU A 85 -1.94 -2.32 13.49
C GLU A 85 -0.48 -1.94 13.68
N ASN A 86 0.27 -1.73 12.59
CA ASN A 86 1.63 -1.22 12.68
C ASN A 86 1.71 0.20 13.23
N ALA A 87 0.85 1.12 12.80
CA ALA A 87 0.80 2.48 13.35
C ALA A 87 0.52 2.48 14.86
N VAL A 88 -0.43 1.65 15.31
CA VAL A 88 -0.72 1.44 16.75
C VAL A 88 0.51 0.88 17.46
N ASN A 89 1.18 -0.12 16.89
CA ASN A 89 2.36 -0.73 17.50
C ASN A 89 3.55 0.24 17.55
N MET A 90 3.77 1.09 16.54
CA MET A 90 4.80 2.14 16.60
C MET A 90 4.57 3.10 17.77
N ALA A 91 3.32 3.56 17.95
CA ALA A 91 2.97 4.45 19.06
C ALA A 91 3.17 3.77 20.43
N LYS A 92 2.81 2.49 20.53
CA LYS A 92 3.01 1.69 21.75
C LYS A 92 4.50 1.42 22.03
N VAL A 93 5.30 1.12 21.00
CA VAL A 93 6.76 0.91 21.13
C VAL A 93 7.42 2.17 21.66
N LEU A 94 7.10 3.35 21.10
CA LEU A 94 7.66 4.60 21.60
C LEU A 94 7.28 4.83 23.08
N SER A 95 6.00 4.67 23.41
CA SER A 95 5.49 4.82 24.79
C SER A 95 6.08 3.83 25.79
N LYS A 96 6.52 2.66 25.30
CA LYS A 96 7.10 1.59 26.13
C LYS A 96 8.61 1.73 26.34
N GLN A 97 9.31 2.16 25.30
CA GLN A 97 10.78 2.13 25.22
C GLN A 97 11.42 3.47 25.59
N VAL A 98 10.68 4.57 25.50
CA VAL A 98 11.18 5.91 25.80
C VAL A 98 10.56 6.42 27.10
N PRO A 99 11.36 6.99 28.02
CA PRO A 99 10.85 7.64 29.24
C PRO A 99 9.81 8.71 28.92
N ALA A 100 8.74 8.77 29.72
CA ALA A 100 7.62 9.68 29.49
C ALA A 100 8.03 11.16 29.47
N ASP A 101 8.99 11.56 30.31
CA ASP A 101 9.53 12.92 30.35
C ASP A 101 10.24 13.31 29.05
N GLN A 102 10.90 12.36 28.36
CA GLN A 102 11.50 12.60 27.05
C GLN A 102 10.44 12.71 25.95
N ILE A 103 9.35 11.94 26.04
CA ILE A 103 8.22 12.03 25.10
C ILE A 103 7.53 13.39 25.26
N ASP A 104 7.24 13.80 26.49
CA ASP A 104 6.58 15.08 26.77
C ASP A 104 7.45 16.27 26.35
N ALA A 105 8.77 16.18 26.53
CA ALA A 105 9.71 17.23 26.11
C ALA A 105 9.93 17.30 24.59
N ALA A 106 9.51 16.30 23.81
CA ALA A 106 9.73 16.28 22.36
C ALA A 106 8.90 17.32 21.60
N MET A 107 7.80 17.81 22.19
CA MET A 107 6.91 18.81 21.62
C MET A 107 6.42 19.79 22.70
N GLU A 108 6.07 21.01 22.29
CA GLU A 108 5.45 21.98 23.20
C GLU A 108 4.18 21.39 23.84
N ASP A 109 3.96 21.72 25.12
CA ASP A 109 2.82 21.28 25.93
C ASP A 109 2.60 19.76 26.00
N GLY A 110 3.61 18.93 25.72
CA GLY A 110 3.47 17.47 25.75
C GLY A 110 2.62 16.92 24.60
N ALA A 111 2.45 17.68 23.51
CA ALA A 111 1.57 17.34 22.40
C ALA A 111 1.86 15.97 21.75
N LEU A 112 3.09 15.46 21.87
CA LEU A 112 3.43 14.12 21.36
C LEU A 112 2.67 13.02 22.09
N THR A 113 2.52 13.11 23.41
CA THR A 113 1.76 12.14 24.21
C THR A 113 0.30 12.07 23.76
N GLU A 114 -0.31 13.22 23.45
CA GLU A 114 -1.67 13.26 22.89
C GLU A 114 -1.74 12.63 21.50
N ILE A 115 -0.76 12.91 20.63
CA ILE A 115 -0.67 12.31 19.29
C ILE A 115 -0.57 10.78 19.38
N LEU A 116 0.26 10.24 20.28
CA LEU A 116 0.42 8.79 20.45
C LEU A 116 -0.87 8.13 20.91
N ASN A 117 -1.56 8.73 21.90
CA ASN A 117 -2.85 8.24 22.37
C ASN A 117 -3.92 8.31 21.27
N ASN A 118 -3.94 9.38 20.48
CA ASN A 118 -4.86 9.53 19.36
C ASN A 118 -4.61 8.48 18.26
N ILE A 119 -3.35 8.21 17.92
CA ILE A 119 -2.99 7.13 16.98
C ILE A 119 -3.51 5.79 17.49
N ILE A 120 -3.26 5.46 18.76
CA ILE A 120 -3.72 4.19 19.34
C ILE A 120 -5.24 4.09 19.26
N ASN A 121 -5.96 5.12 19.71
CA ASN A 121 -7.42 5.08 19.82
C ASN A 121 -8.12 5.08 18.45
N VAL A 122 -7.76 6.03 17.57
CA VAL A 122 -8.44 6.22 16.28
C VAL A 122 -8.14 5.06 15.34
N GLN A 123 -6.88 4.63 15.25
CA GLN A 123 -6.51 3.55 14.35
C GLN A 123 -7.07 2.21 14.84
N SER A 124 -7.13 1.97 16.16
CA SER A 124 -7.79 0.77 16.73
C SER A 124 -9.29 0.75 16.43
N TYR A 125 -9.96 1.90 16.53
CA TYR A 125 -11.36 2.02 16.14
C TYR A 125 -11.56 1.68 14.66
N GLN A 126 -10.73 2.21 13.77
CA GLN A 126 -10.82 1.94 12.33
C GLN A 126 -10.55 0.47 12.00
N ILE A 127 -9.58 -0.17 12.65
CA ILE A 127 -9.34 -1.62 12.53
C ILE A 127 -10.61 -2.40 12.88
N HIS A 128 -11.30 -2.02 13.96
CA HIS A 128 -12.55 -2.68 14.35
C HIS A 128 -13.64 -2.51 13.29
N GLN A 129 -13.83 -1.30 12.76
CA GLN A 129 -14.81 -1.04 11.70
C GLN A 129 -14.51 -1.86 10.43
N PHE A 130 -13.25 -1.96 10.04
CA PHE A 130 -12.84 -2.76 8.88
C PHE A 130 -13.05 -4.25 9.10
N ARG A 131 -12.72 -4.76 10.30
CA ARG A 131 -12.99 -6.16 10.66
C ARG A 131 -14.49 -6.47 10.66
N ASP A 132 -15.32 -5.58 11.20
CA ASP A 132 -16.78 -5.76 11.20
C ASP A 132 -17.33 -5.84 9.77
N TYR A 133 -16.94 -4.90 8.89
CA TYR A 133 -17.32 -4.92 7.48
C TYR A 133 -16.89 -6.23 6.79
N LEU A 134 -15.62 -6.62 6.93
CA LEU A 134 -15.09 -7.84 6.31
C LEU A 134 -15.72 -9.11 6.91
N GLY A 135 -16.01 -9.11 8.21
CA GLY A 135 -16.68 -10.21 8.91
C GLY A 135 -18.08 -10.45 8.38
N GLY A 136 -18.84 -9.38 8.10
CA GLY A 136 -20.15 -9.47 7.43
C GLY A 136 -20.09 -10.09 6.03
N LEU A 137 -18.94 -10.01 5.36
CA LEU A 137 -18.69 -10.60 4.04
C LEU A 137 -18.00 -11.98 4.08
N GLY A 138 -17.56 -12.44 5.26
CA GLY A 138 -16.73 -13.64 5.38
C GLY A 138 -15.32 -13.48 4.78
N LEU A 139 -14.80 -12.26 4.74
CA LEU A 139 -13.51 -11.89 4.14
C LEU A 139 -12.47 -11.44 5.19
N LEU A 140 -12.62 -11.87 6.44
CA LEU A 140 -11.68 -11.52 7.50
C LEU A 140 -10.26 -12.01 7.17
N PRO A 141 -9.22 -11.21 7.43
CA PRO A 141 -7.84 -11.65 7.32
C PRO A 141 -7.55 -12.86 8.23
N THR A 142 -7.18 -14.00 7.65
CA THR A 142 -6.70 -15.18 8.39
C THR A 142 -5.20 -15.36 8.19
N PRO A 143 -4.40 -15.64 9.25
CA PRO A 143 -2.99 -15.98 9.11
C PRO A 143 -2.77 -17.10 8.09
N LYS A 144 -1.68 -17.03 7.32
CA LYS A 144 -1.33 -18.06 6.32
C LYS A 144 -1.33 -19.44 6.96
N GLY A 145 -2.21 -20.31 6.46
CA GLY A 145 -2.32 -21.71 6.90
C GLY A 145 -3.75 -22.25 6.93
N GLU A 146 -4.76 -21.38 6.92
CA GLU A 146 -6.18 -21.82 7.00
C GLU A 146 -6.92 -21.83 5.65
N GLU A 147 -6.47 -21.03 4.67
CA GLU A 147 -7.10 -20.99 3.33
C GLU A 147 -7.00 -22.30 2.56
N GLU A 148 -5.95 -23.10 2.74
CA GLU A 148 -5.77 -24.32 1.94
C GLU A 148 -6.75 -25.45 2.34
N LYS A 149 -7.42 -25.36 3.51
CA LYS A 149 -8.30 -26.44 3.99
C LYS A 149 -9.78 -26.14 3.97
N ASN A 150 -10.21 -24.87 4.05
CA ASN A 150 -11.64 -24.55 4.18
C ASN A 150 -12.11 -23.34 3.35
N GLY A 151 -11.29 -22.79 2.44
CA GLY A 151 -11.78 -21.79 1.50
C GLY A 151 -12.89 -22.39 0.60
N PRO A 152 -14.01 -21.70 0.36
CA PRO A 152 -14.93 -22.14 -0.68
C PRO A 152 -14.12 -22.22 -1.98
N THR A 153 -14.01 -23.43 -2.54
CA THR A 153 -13.53 -23.58 -3.90
C THR A 153 -14.40 -22.67 -4.76
N PRO A 154 -13.85 -21.70 -5.52
CA PRO A 154 -14.65 -20.78 -6.30
C PRO A 154 -15.31 -21.56 -7.45
N LYS A 155 -16.43 -22.24 -7.15
CA LYS A 155 -17.34 -22.79 -8.15
C LYS A 155 -18.08 -21.61 -8.77
N GLY A 156 -17.43 -20.94 -9.71
CA GLY A 156 -18.10 -19.93 -10.55
C GLY A 156 -17.23 -18.83 -11.14
N GLU A 157 -16.02 -18.58 -10.62
CA GLU A 157 -15.20 -17.44 -11.07
C GLU A 157 -14.27 -17.77 -12.24
N GLU A 158 -13.93 -19.04 -12.42
CA GLU A 158 -13.11 -19.52 -13.55
C GLU A 158 -13.78 -19.19 -14.91
N GLN A 159 -15.13 -19.20 -14.96
CA GLN A 159 -15.90 -18.83 -16.16
C GLN A 159 -15.99 -17.31 -16.41
N GLN A 160 -15.71 -16.47 -15.42
CA GLN A 160 -15.70 -15.02 -15.59
C GLN A 160 -14.33 -14.49 -16.03
N LEU A 161 -13.24 -15.09 -15.53
CA LEU A 161 -11.88 -14.78 -16.00
C LEU A 161 -11.71 -15.13 -17.49
N GLU A 162 -12.18 -16.30 -17.93
CA GLU A 162 -12.06 -16.73 -19.34
C GLU A 162 -12.83 -15.81 -20.31
N LYS A 163 -13.96 -15.25 -19.88
CA LYS A 163 -14.76 -14.29 -20.66
C LYS A 163 -14.14 -12.90 -20.75
N MET A 164 -13.38 -12.49 -19.72
CA MET A 164 -12.71 -11.19 -19.70
C MET A 164 -11.43 -11.19 -20.56
N ASP A 165 -10.69 -12.30 -20.57
CA ASP A 165 -9.50 -12.49 -21.40
C ASP A 165 -9.86 -12.56 -22.91
N THR A 166 -10.88 -13.34 -23.27
CA THR A 166 -11.34 -13.45 -24.68
C THR A 166 -11.93 -12.15 -25.24
N THR A 167 -12.52 -11.30 -24.40
CA THR A 167 -13.03 -9.99 -24.81
C THR A 167 -11.89 -9.00 -25.04
N THR A 168 -10.84 -9.04 -24.21
CA THR A 168 -9.67 -8.16 -24.34
C THR A 168 -8.80 -8.54 -25.54
N GLN A 169 -8.64 -9.84 -25.81
CA GLN A 169 -7.91 -10.32 -26.98
C GLN A 169 -8.62 -10.00 -28.31
N LYS A 170 -9.95 -9.92 -28.35
CA LYS A 170 -10.70 -9.50 -29.56
C LYS A 170 -10.59 -8.01 -29.88
N VAL A 171 -10.33 -7.15 -28.89
CA VAL A 171 -10.24 -5.69 -29.10
C VAL A 171 -8.88 -5.27 -29.65
N TYR A 172 -7.81 -6.03 -29.37
CA TYR A 172 -6.43 -5.70 -29.79
C TYR A 172 -5.77 -6.75 -30.69
N GLY A 173 -6.43 -7.87 -31.00
CA GLY A 173 -5.86 -8.98 -31.76
C GLY A 173 -6.12 -8.90 -33.27
N TRP A 174 -5.46 -8.00 -33.98
CA TRP A 174 -5.25 -8.18 -35.43
C TRP A 174 -3.85 -8.77 -35.65
N PRO A 175 -3.70 -9.90 -36.37
CA PRO A 175 -2.38 -10.47 -36.60
C PRO A 175 -1.60 -9.50 -37.47
N ILE A 176 -0.53 -8.94 -36.90
CA ILE A 176 0.36 -8.01 -37.58
C ILE A 176 1.16 -8.80 -38.62
N SER A 177 0.57 -8.99 -39.80
CA SER A 177 1.28 -9.50 -40.97
C SER A 177 2.29 -8.44 -41.44
N ALA A 178 3.44 -8.86 -41.97
CA ALA A 178 4.46 -7.99 -42.56
C ALA A 178 3.91 -6.95 -43.58
N LYS A 179 2.73 -7.20 -44.16
CA LYS A 179 2.02 -6.27 -45.04
C LYS A 179 1.50 -5.01 -44.31
N VAL A 180 1.15 -5.10 -43.02
CA VAL A 180 0.67 -3.98 -42.19
C VAL A 180 1.82 -3.03 -41.82
N HIS A 181 3.03 -3.57 -41.57
CA HIS A 181 4.22 -2.74 -41.32
C HIS A 181 4.63 -1.91 -42.54
N ILE A 182 4.56 -2.50 -43.75
CA ILE A 182 4.86 -1.78 -45.00
C ILE A 182 3.84 -0.68 -45.26
N LEU A 183 2.55 -0.93 -44.99
CA LEU A 183 1.50 0.09 -45.16
C LEU A 183 1.65 1.24 -44.15
N CYS A 184 1.97 0.96 -42.89
CA CYS A 184 2.24 2.01 -41.88
C CYS A 184 3.48 2.86 -42.22
N LEU A 185 4.55 2.24 -42.72
CA LEU A 185 5.75 2.97 -43.15
C LEU A 185 5.45 3.88 -44.36
N LEU A 186 4.66 3.41 -45.32
CA LEU A 186 4.25 4.23 -46.48
C LEU A 186 3.35 5.40 -46.05
N ILE A 187 2.43 5.20 -45.10
CA ILE A 187 1.58 6.26 -44.55
C ILE A 187 2.42 7.29 -43.76
N PHE A 188 3.42 6.85 -42.98
CA PHE A 188 4.31 7.76 -42.27
C PHE A 188 5.19 8.59 -43.22
N VAL A 189 5.73 7.97 -44.28
CA VAL A 189 6.58 8.67 -45.26
C VAL A 189 5.77 9.67 -46.08
N LEU A 190 4.57 9.30 -46.53
CA LEU A 190 3.66 10.20 -47.26
C LEU A 190 3.09 11.31 -46.36
N GLY A 191 2.79 11.01 -45.10
CA GLY A 191 2.32 11.99 -44.11
C GLY A 191 3.40 13.02 -43.76
N ALA A 192 4.65 12.59 -43.59
CA ALA A 192 5.77 13.51 -43.31
C ALA A 192 6.08 14.44 -44.50
N THR A 193 5.89 13.98 -45.74
CA THR A 193 6.06 14.84 -46.93
C THR A 193 4.92 15.84 -47.10
N LEU A 194 3.67 15.44 -46.83
CA LEU A 194 2.52 16.35 -46.83
C LEU A 194 2.61 17.42 -45.72
N ILE A 195 3.03 17.04 -44.52
CA ILE A 195 3.25 17.99 -43.41
C ILE A 195 4.40 18.96 -43.74
N GLY A 196 5.48 18.48 -44.38
CA GLY A 196 6.57 19.34 -44.85
C GLY A 196 6.13 20.38 -45.89
N LEU A 197 5.19 20.03 -46.78
CA LEU A 197 4.59 20.96 -47.74
C LEU A 197 3.69 22.01 -47.08
N VAL A 198 2.96 21.64 -46.03
CA VAL A 198 2.07 22.57 -45.28
C VAL A 198 2.87 23.55 -44.42
N ILE A 199 4.03 23.17 -43.88
CA ILE A 199 4.86 24.05 -43.06
C ILE A 199 5.53 25.16 -43.90
N ILE A 200 5.80 24.94 -45.19
CA ILE A 200 6.37 25.97 -46.08
C ILE A 200 5.37 27.11 -46.36
N GLU A 201 4.06 26.89 -46.25
CA GLU A 201 3.05 27.96 -46.45
C GLU A 201 2.79 28.82 -45.20
N HIS A 202 3.21 28.41 -44.00
CA HIS A 202 2.75 29.01 -42.75
C HIS A 202 3.71 30.06 -42.10
N GLU A 203 4.75 30.51 -42.80
CA GLU A 203 5.64 31.60 -42.31
C GLU A 203 4.97 32.98 -42.21
N HIS A 204 3.72 33.15 -42.62
CA HIS A 204 3.05 34.45 -42.70
C HIS A 204 2.05 34.80 -41.59
N TYR A 205 1.97 34.05 -40.49
CA TYR A 205 1.01 34.40 -39.42
C TYR A 205 1.56 34.17 -38.01
N VAL A 206 1.97 35.26 -37.34
CA VAL A 206 2.33 35.27 -35.91
C VAL A 206 1.40 36.23 -35.17
N PRO A 207 0.53 35.76 -34.24
CA PRO A 207 -0.16 36.64 -33.31
C PRO A 207 0.58 36.75 -31.96
N GLU A 208 0.76 37.98 -31.49
CA GLU A 208 1.30 38.33 -30.17
C GLU A 208 0.42 37.78 -29.03
N LEU A 209 0.82 36.68 -28.39
CA LEU A 209 0.19 36.25 -27.14
C LEU A 209 1.17 35.85 -26.02
N PHE A 210 2.47 36.11 -26.21
CA PHE A 210 3.49 35.87 -25.19
C PHE A 210 4.28 37.16 -24.90
N ARG A 211 3.70 38.04 -24.07
CA ARG A 211 4.52 38.90 -23.21
C ARG A 211 4.38 38.44 -21.76
N PRO A 212 5.48 38.10 -21.08
CA PRO A 212 5.44 37.74 -19.66
C PRO A 212 5.22 38.97 -18.78
N ARG A 213 4.45 38.81 -17.70
CA ARG A 213 4.30 39.78 -16.62
C ARG A 213 5.55 39.74 -15.73
N PRO A 214 6.20 40.87 -15.38
CA PRO A 214 7.45 40.84 -14.64
C PRO A 214 7.22 40.52 -13.16
N THR A 215 8.02 39.58 -12.64
CA THR A 215 8.14 39.25 -11.22
C THR A 215 9.37 39.92 -10.62
N GLY A 216 9.16 40.77 -9.61
CA GLY A 216 9.99 40.87 -8.41
C GLY A 216 11.17 41.85 -8.39
N SER A 217 11.13 42.80 -7.45
CA SER A 217 12.22 43.03 -6.48
C SER A 217 11.79 44.00 -5.35
N GLU A 218 11.76 43.49 -4.12
CA GLU A 218 12.02 44.25 -2.87
C GLU A 218 13.55 44.07 -2.58
N PRO A 219 14.29 44.82 -1.72
CA PRO A 219 13.85 45.73 -0.63
C PRO A 219 14.69 47.03 -0.44
N ARG A 220 14.16 47.99 0.34
CA ARG A 220 14.77 48.58 1.55
C ARG A 220 13.79 49.54 2.24
#